data_AF-A0A662V052-F1
#
_entry.id   AF-A0A662V052-F1
#
_cell.length_a   1.000
_cell.length_b   1.000
_cell.length_c   1.000
_cell.angle_alpha   90.00
_cell.angle_beta   90.00
_cell.angle_gamma   90.00
#
_symmetry.space_group_name_H-M   'P 1'
#
loop_
_entity.id
_entity.type
_entity.pdbx_description
1 polymer ?
#
loop_
_entity_poly.entity_id
_entity_poly.type
_entity_poly.pdbx_seq_one_letter_code
_entity_poly.pdbx_strand_id
1 'polypeptide(L)' 'MRVITFKVEEDFLEKMDLVARRLGLSRSDLIREAIENYLKIHIYGDIEEFTHKMKLGEIELHVY' A
#
# COMPACT_ATOMS: atom_id res chain seq x y z
N MET A 1 -17.44 -7.84 11.20
CA MET A 1 -15.99 -7.89 10.87
C MET A 1 -15.59 -9.35 10.72
N ARG A 2 -14.81 -9.69 9.69
CA ARG A 2 -14.23 -11.04 9.50
C ARG A 2 -12.71 -10.90 9.56
N VAL A 3 -12.03 -11.85 10.22
CA VAL A 3 -10.57 -11.90 10.29
C VAL A 3 -10.06 -12.74 9.14
N ILE A 4 -9.05 -12.25 8.43
CA ILE A 4 -8.37 -12.95 7.35
C ILE A 4 -6.94 -13.19 7.82
N THR A 5 -6.42 -14.38 7.58
CA THR A 5 -5.02 -14.73 7.84
C THR A 5 -4.36 -15.18 6.54
N PHE A 6 -3.12 -14.76 6.33
CA PHE A 6 -2.33 -15.13 5.16
C PHE A 6 -0.86 -15.26 5.58
N LYS A 7 -0.09 -16.01 4.81
CA LYS A 7 1.35 -16.20 5.03
C LYS A 7 2.10 -15.19 4.17
N VAL A 8 3.18 -14.64 4.73
CA VAL A 8 4.13 -13.76 4.05
C VAL A 8 5.54 -14.03 4.54
N GLU A 9 6.51 -13.64 3.73
CA GLU A 9 7.91 -13.61 4.13
C GLU A 9 8.16 -12.56 5.23
N GLU A 10 9.08 -12.87 6.13
CA GLU A 10 9.41 -12.03 7.29
C GLU A 10 9.92 -10.64 6.86
N ASP A 11 10.87 -10.60 5.93
CA ASP A 11 11.42 -9.35 5.39
C ASP A 11 10.35 -8.43 4.78
N PHE A 12 9.30 -9.01 4.20
CA PHE A 12 8.20 -8.25 3.62
C PHE A 12 7.31 -7.66 4.71
N LEU A 13 7.01 -8.45 5.75
CA LEU A 13 6.27 -8.00 6.92
C LEU A 13 7.01 -6.85 7.63
N GLU A 14 8.32 -6.95 7.79
CA GLU A 14 9.13 -5.89 8.40
C GLU A 14 9.05 -4.58 7.60
N LYS A 15 9.13 -4.65 6.27
CA LYS A 15 8.98 -3.48 5.40
C LYS A 15 7.60 -2.84 5.57
N MET A 16 6.54 -3.65 5.61
CA MET A 16 5.18 -3.15 5.83
C MET A 16 5.04 -2.46 7.18
N ASP A 17 5.60 -3.04 8.24
CA ASP A 17 5.57 -2.46 9.59
C ASP A 17 6.32 -1.14 9.65
N LEU A 18 7.46 -1.05 8.95
CA LEU A 18 8.25 0.16 8.87
C LEU A 18 7.47 1.29 8.17
N VAL A 19 6.78 0.97 7.06
CA VAL A 19 5.92 1.93 6.36
C VAL A 19 4.70 2.32 7.21
N ALA A 20 4.03 1.35 7.84
CA ALA A 20 2.89 1.61 8.71
C ALA A 20 3.26 2.56 9.85
N ARG A 21 4.41 2.34 10.50
CA ARG A 21 4.94 3.22 11.55
C ARG A 21 5.25 4.62 11.04
N ARG A 22 5.86 4.74 9.84
CA ARG A 22 6.15 6.05 9.23
C ARG A 22 4.89 6.85 8.92
N LEU A 23 3.82 6.17 8.53
CA LEU A 23 2.53 6.79 8.21
C LEU A 23 1.62 6.97 9.45
N GLY A 24 2.02 6.46 10.62
CA GLY A 24 1.19 6.48 11.83
C GLY A 24 -0.04 5.57 11.74
N LEU A 25 -0.03 4.58 10.84
CA LEU A 25 -1.14 3.66 10.59
C LEU A 25 -0.93 2.32 11.29
N SER A 26 -2.02 1.61 11.58
CA SER A 26 -1.92 0.21 11.97
C SER A 26 -1.65 -0.67 10.74
N ARG A 27 -1.05 -1.84 10.96
CA ARG A 27 -0.82 -2.85 9.90
C ARG A 27 -2.10 -3.20 9.15
N SER A 28 -3.20 -3.34 9.89
CA SER A 28 -4.52 -3.66 9.33
C SER A 28 -5.06 -2.54 8.45
N ASP A 29 -4.77 -1.28 8.78
CA ASP A 29 -5.19 -0.13 7.98
C ASP A 29 -4.38 -0.04 6.69
N LEU A 30 -3.06 -0.20 6.79
CA LEU A 30 -2.17 -0.23 5.63
C LEU A 30 -2.55 -1.35 4.65
N ILE A 31 -2.79 -2.57 5.15
CA ILE A 31 -3.21 -3.70 4.32
C ILE A 31 -4.57 -3.42 3.67
N ARG A 32 -5.51 -2.82 4.42
CA ARG A 32 -6.84 -2.50 3.88
C ARG A 32 -6.75 -1.48 2.76
N GLU A 33 -6.02 -0.39 2.96
CA GLU A 33 -5.84 0.63 1.91
C GLU A 33 -5.17 0.05 0.67
N ALA A 34 -4.15 -0.80 0.84
CA ALA A 34 -3.50 -1.47 -0.28
C ALA A 34 -4.47 -2.36 -1.07
N ILE A 35 -5.28 -3.17 -0.38
CA ILE A 35 -6.28 -4.05 -1.01
C ILE A 35 -7.39 -3.21 -1.66
N GLU A 36 -7.90 -2.17 -1.01
CA GLU A 36 -8.93 -1.31 -1.58
C GLU A 36 -8.45 -0.60 -2.84
N ASN A 37 -7.22 -0.09 -2.85
CA ASN A 37 -6.63 0.52 -4.03
C ASN A 37 -6.42 -0.51 -5.14
N TYR A 38 -5.93 -1.70 -4.80
CA TYR A 38 -5.79 -2.80 -5.75
C TYR A 38 -7.13 -3.19 -6.38
N LEU A 39 -8.18 -3.36 -5.56
CA LEU A 39 -9.52 -3.69 -6.02
C LEU A 39 -10.14 -2.56 -6.84
N LYS A 40 -9.94 -1.29 -6.47
CA LYS A 40 -10.43 -0.15 -7.25
C LYS A 40 -9.89 -0.18 -8.67
N ILE A 41 -8.59 -0.44 -8.83
CA ILE A 41 -7.92 -0.55 -10.13
C ILE A 41 -8.54 -1.70 -10.96
N HIS A 42 -8.77 -2.86 -10.35
CA HIS A 42 -9.18 -4.07 -11.09
C HIS A 42 -10.70 -4.21 -11.28
N ILE A 43 -11.51 -3.60 -10.42
CA ILE A 43 -12.99 -3.67 -10.48
C ILE A 43 -13.55 -2.54 -11.32
N TYR A 44 -13.01 -1.31 -11.20
CA TYR A 44 -13.54 -0.15 -11.92
C TYR A 44 -12.87 0.10 -13.28
N GLY A 45 -11.97 -0.79 -13.70
CA GLY A 45 -11.67 -1.04 -15.12
C GLY A 45 -10.77 -0.04 -15.84
N ASP A 46 -10.71 1.23 -15.45
CA ASP A 46 -9.93 2.23 -16.20
C ASP A 46 -9.41 3.32 -15.27
N ILE A 47 -8.21 3.16 -14.70
CA ILE A 47 -7.36 4.30 -14.37
C ILE A 47 -5.91 3.94 -14.71
N GLU A 48 -5.56 4.08 -15.99
CA GLU A 48 -4.24 4.57 -16.34
C GLU A 48 -4.02 5.89 -15.54
N GLU A 49 -2.84 6.08 -14.92
CA GLU A 49 -2.44 7.26 -14.09
C GLU A 49 -2.54 7.20 -12.56
N PHE A 50 -2.26 6.07 -11.91
CA PHE A 50 -1.84 6.09 -10.48
C PHE A 50 -0.34 5.88 -10.29
N THR A 51 0.47 6.59 -11.09
CA THR A 51 1.85 6.90 -10.72
C THR A 51 1.78 7.90 -9.56
N HIS A 52 2.05 7.36 -8.39
CA HIS A 52 2.03 7.97 -7.07
C HIS A 52 2.72 9.35 -7.01
N LYS A 53 1.96 10.44 -7.08
CA LYS A 53 2.40 11.73 -6.54
C LYS A 53 2.24 11.72 -5.02
N MET A 54 3.17 11.09 -4.31
CA MET A 54 3.42 11.48 -2.92
C MET A 54 4.25 12.78 -2.95
N LYS A 55 3.59 13.92 -2.76
CA LYS A 55 4.28 15.17 -2.41
C LYS A 55 4.79 15.06 -0.98
N LEU A 56 5.97 14.49 -0.80
CA LEU A 56 6.83 14.83 0.33
C LEU A 56 8.12 15.40 -0.27
N GLY A 57 8.25 16.73 -0.20
CA GLY A 57 9.47 17.50 -0.48
C GLY A 57 10.44 16.91 -1.51
N GLU A 58 10.28 17.31 -2.78
CA GLU A 58 11.37 17.53 -3.73
C GLU A 58 12.26 16.34 -4.18
N ILE A 59 11.78 15.09 -4.17
CA ILE A 59 12.52 14.01 -4.83
C ILE A 59 11.58 13.11 -5.64
N GLU A 60 11.56 13.30 -6.96
CA GLU A 60 10.90 12.42 -7.92
C GLU A 60 11.79 11.18 -8.14
N LEU A 61 11.39 10.03 -7.60
CA LEU A 61 12.04 8.75 -7.92
C LEU A 61 11.21 8.02 -8.98
N HIS A 62 11.75 7.93 -10.20
CA HIS A 62 11.28 7.01 -11.23
C HIS A 62 11.86 5.62 -10.95
N VAL A 63 11.01 4.61 -10.84
CA VAL A 63 11.42 3.21 -10.94
C VAL A 63 10.70 2.62 -12.15
N TYR A 64 11.49 2.14 -13.12
CA TYR A 64 11.08 1.60 -14.41
C TYR A 64 10.22 0.34 -14.30
#